data_AF-A0A1Y4LF60-F1
#
_entry.id   AF-A0A1Y4LF60-F1
#
_cell.length_a   1.000
_cell.length_b   1.000
_cell.length_c   1.000
_cell.angle_alpha   90.00
_cell.angle_beta   90.00
_cell.angle_gamma   90.00
#
_symmetry.space_group_name_H-M   'P 1'
#
loop_
_entity.id
_entity.type
_entity.pdbx_description
1 polymer ?
#
loop_
_entity_poly.entity_id
_entity_poly.type
_entity_poly.pdbx_seq_one_letter_code
_entity_poly.pdbx_strand_id
1 'polypeptide(L)'
;MYRCFYRTLRSILTLVLILALNVPAFAAANSVGNQEESRECESVTYPQETSIELYSSEQFITARQWAAMLCEAYPSEEAGEELPCLTEAFRRGWLSVSMMTAPDLYMCRGALYQSAFAAAGLSLYDYSLYPGGESLSVYDNCLRVGAELGLCPPNAEPLELVTGEESAALLRMLLTQELEVEAPPMLDELPIQNDAGVNMNDYLLKLRQVPGPVLQAFEDMGWIYTVNFPYLAQLSEQSGANCTGATDYSAKRIYVSEAGPTLHEFGHFLDYILQRPSESENLFEREASAASAFLREYALTNSREYFAEYFAYYLTHSDHEEKVEQMRQLTPETFAYFSALSEAGWNIQA
;
A
#
# COMPACT_ATOMS: atom_id res chain seq x y z
N MET A 1 7.12 24.42 -18.18
CA MET A 1 6.27 24.20 -19.38
C MET A 1 5.45 22.89 -19.33
N TYR A 2 5.82 21.91 -18.50
CA TYR A 2 5.08 20.65 -18.33
C TYR A 2 3.79 20.72 -17.48
N ARG A 3 3.60 21.78 -16.66
CA ARG A 3 2.35 22.00 -15.89
C ARG A 3 1.13 22.39 -16.75
N CYS A 4 1.34 22.79 -18.01
CA CYS A 4 0.25 23.28 -18.85
C CYS A 4 -0.48 22.17 -19.61
N PHE A 5 0.18 21.03 -19.88
CA PHE A 5 -0.39 19.95 -20.69
C PHE A 5 -1.36 19.05 -19.90
N TYR A 6 -1.12 18.85 -18.60
CA TYR A 6 -2.02 18.09 -17.70
C TYR A 6 -3.35 18.81 -17.42
N ARG A 7 -3.37 20.16 -17.49
CA ARG A 7 -4.60 20.95 -17.30
C ARG A 7 -5.58 20.77 -18.45
N THR A 8 -5.12 20.67 -19.69
CA THR A 8 -5.98 20.56 -20.87
C THR A 8 -6.59 19.16 -21.04
N LEU A 9 -5.87 18.09 -20.67
CA LEU A 9 -6.38 16.72 -20.82
C LEU A 9 -7.46 16.37 -19.78
N ARG A 10 -7.30 16.85 -18.53
CA ARG A 10 -8.27 16.62 -17.44
C ARG A 10 -9.59 17.39 -17.64
N SER A 11 -9.54 18.59 -18.23
CA SER A 11 -10.74 19.39 -18.55
C SER A 11 -11.59 18.81 -19.69
N ILE A 12 -10.98 18.08 -20.64
CA ILE A 12 -11.73 17.44 -21.73
C ILE A 12 -12.46 16.18 -21.23
N LEU A 13 -11.82 15.40 -20.34
CA LEU A 13 -12.41 14.18 -19.78
C LEU A 13 -13.59 14.46 -18.81
N THR A 14 -13.55 15.59 -18.10
CA THR A 14 -14.65 16.02 -17.20
C THR A 14 -15.86 16.58 -17.95
N LEU A 15 -15.66 17.25 -19.08
CA LEU A 15 -16.77 17.80 -19.87
C LEU A 15 -17.65 16.69 -20.51
N VAL A 16 -17.04 15.55 -20.88
CA VAL A 16 -17.76 14.40 -21.48
C VAL A 16 -18.61 13.66 -20.43
N LEU A 17 -18.22 13.67 -19.16
CA LEU A 17 -18.99 13.01 -18.08
C LEU A 17 -20.23 13.84 -17.64
N ILE A 18 -20.16 15.17 -17.68
CA ILE A 18 -21.24 16.06 -17.24
C ILE A 18 -22.44 16.04 -18.22
N LEU A 19 -22.20 15.76 -19.50
CA LEU A 19 -23.26 15.65 -20.51
C LEU A 19 -24.09 14.35 -20.42
N ALA A 20 -23.63 13.34 -19.68
CA ALA A 20 -24.28 12.02 -19.61
C ALA A 20 -25.29 11.87 -18.45
N LEU A 21 -25.41 12.83 -17.53
CA LEU A 21 -26.20 12.69 -16.30
C LEU A 21 -27.37 13.70 -16.15
N ASN A 22 -27.85 14.29 -17.24
CA ASN A 22 -29.06 15.13 -17.18
C ASN A 22 -30.33 14.26 -17.13
N VAL A 23 -30.84 14.01 -15.92
CA VAL A 23 -32.25 13.65 -15.69
C VAL A 23 -32.95 14.90 -15.12
N PRO A 24 -34.01 15.44 -15.74
CA PRO A 24 -34.71 16.61 -15.22
C PRO A 24 -35.62 16.21 -14.05
N ALA A 25 -35.40 16.80 -12.87
CA ALA A 25 -36.31 16.69 -11.73
C ALA A 25 -37.53 17.62 -11.93
N PHE A 26 -38.72 17.05 -11.80
CA PHE A 26 -40.02 17.73 -11.87
C PHE A 26 -40.26 18.58 -10.62
N ALA A 27 -40.77 19.81 -10.82
CA ALA A 27 -41.18 20.72 -9.75
C ALA A 27 -42.57 20.35 -9.21
N ALA A 28 -42.75 20.44 -7.89
CA ALA A 28 -44.06 20.57 -7.27
C ALA A 28 -44.02 21.74 -6.27
N ALA A 29 -44.79 22.77 -6.61
CA ALA A 29 -45.06 23.92 -5.76
C ALA A 29 -46.05 23.55 -4.66
N ASN A 30 -45.93 24.20 -3.50
CA ASN A 30 -47.06 24.50 -2.63
C ASN A 30 -46.82 25.83 -1.90
N SER A 31 -47.91 26.57 -1.77
CA SER A 31 -48.02 27.99 -1.48
C SER A 31 -48.21 28.34 0.00
N VAL A 32 -47.54 29.43 0.42
CA VAL A 32 -48.03 30.60 1.19
C VAL A 32 -48.63 30.44 2.60
N GLY A 33 -48.08 31.28 3.50
CA GLY A 33 -48.71 31.91 4.68
C GLY A 33 -47.94 31.61 5.98
N ASN A 34 -47.46 32.53 6.82
CA ASN A 34 -47.70 33.96 7.00
C ASN A 34 -46.54 34.59 7.83
N GLN A 35 -46.43 35.92 7.76
CA GLN A 35 -45.48 36.80 8.47
C GLN A 35 -45.54 36.74 10.00
N GLU A 36 -44.41 37.02 10.67
CA GLU A 36 -44.30 38.08 11.69
C GLU A 36 -42.84 38.53 11.90
N GLU A 37 -42.69 39.77 12.38
CA GLU A 37 -41.58 40.70 12.11
C GLU A 37 -40.71 40.98 13.36
N SER A 38 -39.40 41.11 13.13
CA SER A 38 -38.38 41.86 13.88
C SER A 38 -38.07 41.54 15.36
N ARG A 39 -36.77 41.29 15.61
CA ARG A 39 -35.99 42.00 16.64
C ARG A 39 -34.51 41.87 16.33
N GLU A 40 -33.89 42.99 15.97
CA GLU A 40 -32.44 43.16 15.95
C GLU A 40 -31.91 43.15 17.39
N CYS A 41 -30.86 42.37 17.65
CA CYS A 41 -29.95 42.56 18.77
C CYS A 41 -28.53 42.37 18.27
N GLU A 42 -27.74 43.44 18.31
CA GLU A 42 -26.30 43.45 18.06
C GLU A 42 -25.59 42.43 18.96
N SER A 43 -24.77 41.57 18.38
CA SER A 43 -23.84 40.71 19.11
C SER A 43 -22.42 41.30 19.03
N VAL A 44 -21.85 41.57 20.20
CA VAL A 44 -20.42 41.89 20.36
C VAL A 44 -19.65 40.58 20.23
N THR A 45 -18.85 40.45 19.17
CA THR A 45 -17.97 39.30 18.94
C THR A 45 -16.71 39.44 19.78
N TYR A 46 -16.51 38.55 20.76
CA TYR A 46 -15.19 38.29 21.35
C TYR A 46 -14.49 37.18 20.55
N PRO A 47 -13.15 37.19 20.42
CA PRO A 47 -12.42 36.19 19.64
C PRO A 47 -12.54 34.79 20.26
N GLN A 48 -12.74 33.78 19.41
CA GLN A 48 -12.80 32.36 19.79
C GLN A 48 -11.52 31.91 20.50
N GLU A 49 -11.67 31.44 21.75
CA GLU A 49 -10.75 30.50 22.36
C GLU A 49 -10.94 29.12 21.72
N THR A 50 -9.82 28.44 21.55
CA THR A 50 -9.56 27.23 20.76
C THR A 50 -10.40 26.02 21.19
N SER A 51 -11.14 25.43 20.25
CA SER A 51 -12.16 24.40 20.50
C SER A 51 -11.66 22.95 20.39
N ILE A 52 -10.52 22.62 20.99
CA ILE A 52 -10.12 21.21 21.21
C ILE A 52 -10.91 20.62 22.40
N GLU A 53 -11.56 21.45 23.23
CA GLU A 53 -12.31 21.05 24.43
C GLU A 53 -13.76 20.56 24.19
N LEU A 54 -14.20 20.40 22.93
CA LEU A 54 -15.63 20.15 22.63
C LEU A 54 -16.11 18.70 22.81
N TYR A 55 -15.26 17.78 23.26
CA TYR A 55 -15.62 16.39 23.49
C TYR A 55 -15.63 16.09 24.99
N SER A 56 -16.74 15.51 25.49
CA SER A 56 -16.81 15.02 26.87
C SER A 56 -15.64 14.07 27.12
N SER A 57 -14.74 14.43 28.05
CA SER A 57 -13.45 13.75 28.28
C SER A 57 -13.59 12.25 28.57
N GLU A 58 -14.74 11.82 29.08
CA GLU A 58 -15.03 10.42 29.44
C GLU A 58 -15.82 9.64 28.37
N GLN A 59 -16.17 10.24 27.23
CA GLN A 59 -16.91 9.53 26.19
C GLN A 59 -15.96 8.87 25.18
N PHE A 60 -16.28 7.63 24.80
CA PHE A 60 -15.61 6.95 23.68
C PHE A 60 -15.80 7.73 22.39
N ILE A 61 -14.73 7.81 21.59
CA ILE A 61 -14.74 8.55 20.34
C ILE A 61 -15.29 7.71 19.19
N THR A 62 -16.05 8.32 18.29
CA THR A 62 -16.47 7.72 17.02
C THR A 62 -15.52 8.06 15.87
N ALA A 63 -15.53 7.26 14.80
CA ALA A 63 -14.73 7.56 13.61
C ALA A 63 -15.07 8.93 12.98
N ARG A 64 -16.32 9.40 13.09
CA ARG A 64 -16.73 10.74 12.65
C ARG A 64 -16.05 11.84 13.47
N GLN A 65 -16.02 11.69 14.79
CA GLN A 65 -15.38 12.66 15.68
C GLN A 65 -13.88 12.69 15.45
N TRP A 66 -13.26 11.52 15.31
CA TRP A 66 -11.84 11.41 14.98
C TRP A 66 -11.50 12.06 13.62
N ALA A 67 -12.32 11.85 12.59
CA ALA A 67 -12.13 12.50 11.30
C ALA A 67 -12.15 14.04 11.40
N ALA A 68 -13.03 14.59 12.23
CA ALA A 68 -13.09 16.04 12.48
C ALA A 68 -11.79 16.54 13.14
N MET A 69 -11.29 15.82 14.16
CA MET A 69 -10.01 16.13 14.81
C MET A 69 -8.83 16.10 13.82
N LEU A 70 -8.79 15.11 12.92
CA LEU A 70 -7.75 15.02 11.90
C LEU A 70 -7.77 16.18 10.91
N CYS A 71 -8.95 16.60 10.44
CA CYS A 71 -9.06 17.74 9.54
C CYS A 71 -8.69 19.06 10.19
N GLU A 72 -8.94 19.22 11.48
CA GLU A 72 -8.48 20.39 12.24
C GLU A 72 -6.95 20.39 12.40
N ALA A 73 -6.37 19.24 12.74
CA ALA A 73 -4.93 19.09 12.90
C ALA A 73 -4.14 19.22 11.59
N TYR A 74 -4.72 18.77 10.48
CA TYR A 74 -4.07 18.71 9.16
C TYR A 74 -4.94 19.38 8.09
N PRO A 75 -5.05 20.73 8.11
CA PRO A 75 -5.95 21.47 7.23
C PRO A 75 -5.61 21.26 5.75
N SER A 76 -6.60 21.39 4.87
CA SER A 76 -6.37 21.36 3.43
C SER A 76 -5.65 22.62 2.96
N GLU A 77 -4.55 22.44 2.24
CA GLU A 77 -3.85 23.54 1.56
C GLU A 77 -4.38 23.79 0.14
N GLU A 78 -5.25 22.90 -0.37
CA GLU A 78 -5.77 23.00 -1.73
C GLU A 78 -6.96 23.96 -1.82
N ALA A 79 -6.86 24.96 -2.70
CA ALA A 79 -8.00 25.81 -3.08
C ALA A 79 -8.99 24.98 -3.92
N GLY A 80 -9.99 24.41 -3.26
CA GLY A 80 -10.98 23.51 -3.86
C GLY A 80 -12.27 23.42 -3.04
N GLU A 81 -13.17 22.52 -3.44
CA GLU A 81 -14.41 22.24 -2.73
C GLU A 81 -14.10 21.63 -1.35
N GLU A 82 -14.59 22.25 -0.27
CA GLU A 82 -14.47 21.70 1.08
C GLU A 82 -15.27 20.40 1.17
N LEU A 83 -14.57 19.27 1.15
CA LEU A 83 -15.17 17.97 1.38
C LEU A 83 -15.48 17.79 2.87
N PRO A 84 -16.56 17.08 3.23
CA PRO A 84 -16.79 16.68 4.61
C PRO A 84 -15.57 15.94 5.16
N CYS A 85 -15.18 16.22 6.42
CA CYS A 85 -13.95 15.70 7.03
C CYS A 85 -13.80 14.18 6.87
N LEU A 86 -14.90 13.43 6.99
CA LEU A 86 -14.90 11.98 6.82
C LEU A 86 -14.45 11.55 5.40
N THR A 87 -14.96 12.22 4.36
CA THR A 87 -14.60 11.97 2.96
C THR A 87 -13.15 12.36 2.69
N GLU A 88 -12.71 13.49 3.21
CA GLU A 88 -11.35 13.97 3.02
C GLU A 88 -10.33 13.07 3.73
N ALA A 89 -10.57 12.72 4.99
CA ALA A 89 -9.70 11.83 5.75
C ALA A 89 -9.62 10.43 5.11
N PHE A 90 -10.74 9.91 4.57
CA PHE A 90 -10.72 8.66 3.79
C PHE A 90 -9.91 8.80 2.49
N ARG A 91 -10.11 9.88 1.72
CA ARG A 91 -9.39 10.14 0.47
C ARG A 91 -7.88 10.25 0.68
N ARG A 92 -7.45 10.80 1.82
CA ARG A 92 -6.04 10.88 2.22
C ARG A 92 -5.47 9.58 2.78
N GLY A 93 -6.29 8.53 2.89
CA GLY A 93 -5.88 7.23 3.42
C GLY A 93 -5.75 7.18 4.94
N TRP A 94 -6.27 8.18 5.66
CA TRP A 94 -6.21 8.22 7.13
C TRP A 94 -7.27 7.33 7.76
N LEU A 95 -8.40 7.11 7.08
CA LEU A 95 -9.48 6.25 7.56
C LEU A 95 -9.58 4.98 6.72
N SER A 96 -9.89 3.88 7.37
CA SER A 96 -10.20 2.62 6.69
C SER A 96 -11.61 2.66 6.06
N VAL A 97 -11.89 1.71 5.17
CA VAL A 97 -13.22 1.53 4.59
C VAL A 97 -14.26 1.26 5.68
N SER A 98 -13.92 0.48 6.72
CA SER A 98 -14.85 0.17 7.80
C SER A 98 -15.24 1.43 8.58
N MET A 99 -14.27 2.31 8.90
CA MET A 99 -14.53 3.61 9.52
C MET A 99 -15.40 4.52 8.66
N MET A 100 -15.22 4.49 7.34
CA MET A 100 -16.03 5.28 6.41
C MET A 100 -17.47 4.77 6.33
N THR A 101 -17.67 3.45 6.34
CA THR A 101 -19.00 2.83 6.21
C THR A 101 -19.82 2.83 7.50
N ALA A 102 -19.17 2.92 8.65
CA ALA A 102 -19.82 2.93 9.96
C ALA A 102 -19.23 4.03 10.88
N PRO A 103 -19.35 5.32 10.47
CA PRO A 103 -18.62 6.43 11.10
C PRO A 103 -19.09 6.76 12.52
N ASP A 104 -20.27 6.29 12.90
CA ASP A 104 -20.86 6.55 14.22
C ASP A 104 -20.57 5.43 15.24
N LEU A 105 -19.79 4.41 14.86
CA LEU A 105 -19.27 3.40 15.79
C LEU A 105 -18.05 3.92 16.55
N TYR A 106 -17.91 3.44 17.79
CA TYR A 106 -16.75 3.73 18.62
C TYR A 106 -15.48 3.06 18.06
N MET A 107 -14.36 3.77 18.19
CA MET A 107 -13.06 3.28 17.74
C MET A 107 -12.37 2.46 18.82
N CYS A 108 -11.69 1.41 18.40
CA CYS A 108 -10.68 0.75 19.22
C CYS A 108 -9.30 1.40 19.04
N ARG A 109 -8.42 1.16 20.00
CA ARG A 109 -7.06 1.73 20.07
C ARG A 109 -6.23 1.41 18.85
N GLY A 110 -6.23 0.17 18.39
CA GLY A 110 -5.49 -0.23 17.18
C GLY A 110 -5.93 0.56 15.95
N ALA A 111 -7.24 0.78 15.81
CA ALA A 111 -7.82 1.53 14.70
C ALA A 111 -7.45 3.04 14.80
N LEU A 112 -7.47 3.60 16.01
CA LEU A 112 -7.00 4.96 16.27
C LEU A 112 -5.53 5.12 15.87
N TYR A 113 -4.65 4.23 16.34
CA TYR A 113 -3.20 4.32 16.07
C TYR A 113 -2.88 4.14 14.58
N GLN A 114 -3.51 3.17 13.92
CA GLN A 114 -3.36 3.00 12.46
C GLN A 114 -3.72 4.29 11.72
N SER A 115 -4.85 4.90 12.09
CA SER A 115 -5.32 6.14 11.47
C SER A 115 -4.42 7.33 11.77
N ALA A 116 -3.98 7.47 13.02
CA ALA A 116 -3.13 8.56 13.48
C ALA A 116 -1.75 8.53 12.82
N PHE A 117 -1.14 7.34 12.68
CA PHE A 117 0.14 7.17 12.00
C PHE A 117 0.05 7.42 10.50
N ALA A 118 -1.04 6.99 9.86
CA ALA A 118 -1.31 7.34 8.47
C ALA A 118 -1.45 8.85 8.28
N ALA A 119 -2.12 9.54 9.21
CA ALA A 119 -2.25 11.01 9.18
C ALA A 119 -0.92 11.73 9.39
N ALA A 120 -0.08 11.22 10.30
CA ALA A 120 1.26 11.75 10.56
C ALA A 120 2.29 11.40 9.46
N GLY A 121 1.93 10.57 8.48
CA GLY A 121 2.84 10.14 7.41
C GLY A 121 3.97 9.23 7.88
N LEU A 122 3.80 8.52 8.99
CA LEU A 122 4.80 7.60 9.51
C LEU A 122 4.89 6.33 8.65
N SER A 123 6.10 5.98 8.22
CA SER A 123 6.35 4.74 7.49
C SER A 123 6.47 3.58 8.47
N LEU A 124 5.36 2.87 8.68
CA LEU A 124 5.33 1.67 9.50
C LEU A 124 5.84 0.48 8.71
N TYR A 125 6.61 -0.37 9.39
CA TYR A 125 7.12 -1.63 8.86
C TYR A 125 6.59 -2.80 9.69
N ASP A 126 6.34 -3.92 9.02
CA ASP A 126 5.93 -5.17 9.63
C ASP A 126 7.03 -5.69 10.55
N TYR A 127 6.64 -6.18 11.74
CA TYR A 127 7.61 -6.60 12.74
C TYR A 127 8.48 -7.76 12.25
N SER A 128 7.96 -8.62 11.36
CA SER A 128 8.75 -9.70 10.79
C SER A 128 10.00 -9.22 10.06
N LEU A 129 10.04 -7.97 9.58
CA LEU A 129 11.21 -7.39 8.90
C LEU A 129 12.39 -7.10 9.83
N TYR A 130 12.21 -7.21 11.14
CA TYR A 130 13.25 -6.98 12.15
C TYR A 130 13.82 -8.30 12.70
N PRO A 131 15.06 -8.28 13.25
CA PRO A 131 15.66 -9.45 13.88
C PRO A 131 14.79 -10.03 15.00
N GLY A 132 14.41 -11.30 14.88
CA GLY A 132 13.55 -11.98 15.85
C GLY A 132 12.08 -11.57 15.82
N GLY A 133 11.68 -10.73 14.87
CA GLY A 133 10.29 -10.30 14.74
C GLY A 133 9.39 -11.37 14.13
N GLU A 134 8.12 -11.33 14.51
CA GLU A 134 7.07 -12.22 14.03
C GLU A 134 5.99 -11.46 13.27
N SER A 135 5.13 -12.19 12.55
CA SER A 135 3.99 -11.57 11.89
C SER A 135 2.95 -11.17 12.94
N LEU A 136 2.63 -9.88 12.98
CA LEU A 136 1.64 -9.31 13.88
C LEU A 136 0.38 -8.92 13.11
N SER A 137 -0.75 -8.82 13.81
CA SER A 137 -1.90 -8.13 13.23
C SER A 137 -1.56 -6.66 12.96
N VAL A 138 -2.26 -6.02 12.04
CA VAL A 138 -2.05 -4.59 11.73
C VAL A 138 -2.15 -3.73 12.99
N TYR A 139 -3.10 -4.04 13.87
CA TYR A 139 -3.30 -3.29 15.12
C TYR A 139 -2.20 -3.55 16.13
N ASP A 140 -1.77 -4.80 16.32
CA ASP A 140 -0.66 -5.12 17.20
C ASP A 140 0.64 -4.47 16.72
N ASN A 141 0.89 -4.45 15.41
CA ASN A 141 2.06 -3.78 14.85
C ASN A 141 2.02 -2.26 15.08
N CYS A 142 0.85 -1.64 14.95
CA CYS A 142 0.69 -0.22 15.29
C CYS A 142 0.98 0.06 16.77
N LEU A 143 0.50 -0.79 17.69
CA LEU A 143 0.76 -0.60 19.11
C LEU A 143 2.21 -0.91 19.51
N ARG A 144 2.86 -1.87 18.85
CA ARG A 144 4.31 -2.09 18.97
C ARG A 144 5.07 -0.81 18.64
N VAL A 145 4.84 -0.23 17.46
CA VAL A 145 5.49 1.03 17.06
C VAL A 145 5.11 2.17 17.99
N GLY A 146 3.85 2.24 18.42
CA GLY A 146 3.41 3.20 19.43
C GLY A 146 4.18 3.09 20.74
N ALA A 147 4.49 1.88 21.20
CA ALA A 147 5.27 1.66 22.40
C ALA A 147 6.76 2.01 22.22
N GLU A 148 7.35 1.66 21.07
CA GLU A 148 8.73 2.02 20.71
C GLU A 148 8.92 3.55 20.65
N LEU A 149 7.90 4.26 20.15
CA LEU A 149 7.87 5.73 20.12
C LEU A 149 7.45 6.38 21.45
N GLY A 150 7.14 5.59 22.48
CA GLY A 150 6.72 6.10 23.79
C GLY A 150 5.31 6.72 23.82
N LEU A 151 4.46 6.41 22.84
CA LEU A 151 3.09 6.92 22.71
C LEU A 151 2.06 6.09 23.51
N CYS A 152 2.32 4.80 23.73
CA CYS A 152 1.49 3.91 24.55
C CYS A 152 2.33 2.92 25.38
N PRO A 153 1.77 2.30 26.42
CA PRO A 153 2.46 1.22 27.12
C PRO A 153 2.66 -0.02 26.22
N PRO A 154 3.72 -0.83 26.43
CA PRO A 154 4.04 -2.01 25.59
C PRO A 154 2.97 -3.10 25.53
N ASN A 155 2.06 -3.14 26.49
CA ASN A 155 0.98 -4.13 26.61
C ASN A 155 -0.41 -3.50 26.43
N ALA A 156 -0.48 -2.39 25.69
CA ALA A 156 -1.75 -1.76 25.34
C ALA A 156 -2.64 -2.74 24.55
N GLU A 157 -3.93 -2.80 24.89
CA GLU A 157 -4.89 -3.71 24.25
C GLU A 157 -5.44 -3.08 22.94
N PRO A 158 -5.22 -3.69 21.77
CA PRO A 158 -5.64 -3.13 20.47
C PRO A 158 -7.14 -2.98 20.31
N LEU A 159 -7.94 -3.84 20.95
CA LEU A 159 -9.40 -3.83 20.81
C LEU A 159 -10.11 -2.99 21.88
N GLU A 160 -9.38 -2.37 22.80
CA GLU A 160 -9.96 -1.48 23.81
C GLU A 160 -10.49 -0.20 23.16
N LEU A 161 -11.67 0.24 23.59
CA LEU A 161 -12.26 1.50 23.12
C LEU A 161 -11.52 2.69 23.70
N VAL A 162 -11.34 3.73 22.88
CA VAL A 162 -10.56 4.92 23.25
C VAL A 162 -11.45 6.14 23.46
N THR A 163 -11.05 6.98 24.41
CA THR A 163 -11.77 8.23 24.71
C THR A 163 -11.34 9.38 23.82
N GLY A 164 -12.15 10.44 23.78
CA GLY A 164 -11.76 11.69 23.13
C GLY A 164 -10.48 12.29 23.72
N GLU A 165 -10.30 12.22 25.04
CA GLU A 165 -9.10 12.73 25.72
C GLU A 165 -7.83 11.98 25.27
N GLU A 166 -7.89 10.65 25.23
CA GLU A 166 -6.76 9.83 24.76
C GLU A 166 -6.41 10.14 23.30
N SER A 167 -7.44 10.25 22.46
CA SER A 167 -7.28 10.56 21.03
C SER A 167 -6.63 11.94 20.82
N ALA A 168 -7.04 12.94 21.60
CA ALA A 168 -6.46 14.28 21.57
C ALA A 168 -5.02 14.28 22.08
N ALA A 169 -4.72 13.49 23.12
CA ALA A 169 -3.37 13.35 23.64
C ALA A 169 -2.42 12.72 22.61
N LEU A 170 -2.83 11.66 21.93
CA LEU A 170 -2.07 11.03 20.85
C LEU A 170 -1.80 12.02 19.72
N LEU A 171 -2.84 12.71 19.24
CA LEU A 171 -2.71 13.67 18.14
C LEU A 171 -1.77 14.82 18.49
N ARG A 172 -1.85 15.33 19.73
CA ARG A 172 -0.92 16.35 20.23
C ARG A 172 0.53 15.87 20.25
N MET A 173 0.78 14.63 20.69
CA MET A 173 2.13 14.06 20.65
C MET A 173 2.66 13.98 19.22
N LEU A 174 1.87 13.47 18.28
CA LEU A 174 2.24 13.37 16.86
C LEU A 174 2.54 14.74 16.22
N LEU A 175 1.81 15.79 16.61
CA LEU A 175 2.00 17.14 16.08
C LEU A 175 3.19 17.91 16.68
N THR A 176 3.69 17.48 17.85
CA THR A 176 4.66 18.27 18.63
C THR A 176 6.02 17.60 18.79
N GLN A 177 6.11 16.30 18.50
CA GLN A 177 7.34 15.52 18.60
C GLN A 177 7.86 15.17 17.21
N GLU A 178 9.18 15.21 17.04
CA GLU A 178 9.83 14.58 15.90
C GLU A 178 9.92 13.08 16.20
N LEU A 179 9.16 12.28 15.45
CA LEU A 179 9.07 10.84 15.62
C LEU A 179 9.70 10.16 14.41
N GLU A 180 10.59 9.21 14.69
CA GLU A 180 11.25 8.41 13.67
C GLU A 180 11.01 6.93 13.97
N VAL A 181 10.37 6.25 13.02
CA VAL A 181 10.22 4.79 13.08
C VAL A 181 11.54 4.19 12.64
N GLU A 182 12.12 3.31 13.46
CA GLU A 182 13.33 2.59 13.10
C GLU A 182 13.14 1.86 11.76
N ALA A 183 14.09 1.98 10.85
CA ALA A 183 14.02 1.33 9.56
C ALA A 183 14.48 -0.14 9.68
N PRO A 184 13.85 -1.10 8.95
CA PRO A 184 14.33 -2.48 8.94
C PRO A 184 15.75 -2.60 8.38
N PRO A 185 16.63 -3.46 8.95
CA PRO A 185 18.01 -3.62 8.49
C PRO A 185 18.16 -3.93 7.00
N MET A 186 17.17 -4.64 6.43
CA MET A 186 17.14 -5.00 5.01
C MET A 186 17.27 -3.80 4.05
N LEU A 187 16.86 -2.60 4.47
CA LEU A 187 17.02 -1.38 3.65
C LEU A 187 18.48 -0.98 3.46
N ASP A 188 19.33 -1.26 4.44
CA ASP A 188 20.76 -0.96 4.40
C ASP A 188 21.59 -2.15 3.88
N GLU A 189 21.08 -3.37 4.04
CA GLU A 189 21.76 -4.61 3.63
C GLU A 189 21.61 -4.91 2.13
N LEU A 190 20.52 -4.46 1.49
CA LEU A 190 20.26 -4.72 0.07
C LEU A 190 20.47 -3.45 -0.77
N PRO A 191 20.93 -3.57 -2.04
CA PRO A 191 21.05 -2.45 -2.96
C PRO A 191 19.68 -1.97 -3.44
N ILE A 192 18.97 -1.22 -2.59
CA ILE A 192 17.63 -0.68 -2.82
C ILE A 192 17.70 0.82 -3.12
N GLN A 193 16.96 1.26 -4.12
CA GLN A 193 16.81 2.68 -4.48
C GLN A 193 15.32 3.04 -4.52
N ASN A 194 14.89 3.92 -3.61
CA ASN A 194 13.49 4.38 -3.51
C ASN A 194 13.32 5.78 -4.11
N ASP A 195 13.30 5.88 -5.44
CA ASP A 195 13.14 7.16 -6.14
C ASP A 195 11.74 7.77 -5.93
N ALA A 196 10.75 6.93 -5.63
CA ALA A 196 9.37 7.34 -5.43
C ALA A 196 9.11 7.93 -4.03
N GLY A 197 10.01 7.73 -3.06
CA GLY A 197 9.84 8.18 -1.69
C GLY A 197 8.64 7.53 -0.98
N VAL A 198 8.30 6.29 -1.35
CA VAL A 198 7.15 5.57 -0.77
C VAL A 198 7.54 4.73 0.44
N ASN A 199 6.55 4.35 1.26
CA ASN A 199 6.77 3.37 2.31
C ASN A 199 7.19 2.02 1.68
N MET A 200 8.35 1.50 2.10
CA MET A 200 8.96 0.30 1.53
C MET A 200 8.44 -1.01 2.12
N ASN A 201 7.55 -0.99 3.12
CA ASN A 201 7.08 -2.18 3.83
C ASN A 201 6.69 -3.36 2.91
N ASP A 202 5.77 -3.14 1.98
CA ASP A 202 5.24 -4.22 1.14
C ASP A 202 6.31 -4.77 0.18
N TYR A 203 7.22 -3.89 -0.27
CA TYR A 203 8.36 -4.27 -1.11
C TYR A 203 9.35 -5.13 -0.33
N LEU A 204 9.69 -4.74 0.90
CA LEU A 204 10.58 -5.50 1.78
C LEU A 204 9.97 -6.86 2.15
N LEU A 205 8.67 -6.93 2.39
CA LEU A 205 7.97 -8.20 2.62
C LEU A 205 8.06 -9.14 1.41
N LYS A 206 8.07 -8.60 0.19
CA LYS A 206 8.29 -9.39 -1.03
C LYS A 206 9.76 -9.76 -1.21
N LEU A 207 10.69 -8.85 -0.96
CA LEU A 207 12.13 -9.14 -1.00
C LEU A 207 12.52 -10.23 0.00
N ARG A 208 11.93 -10.23 1.20
CA ARG A 208 12.13 -11.28 2.21
C ARG A 208 11.73 -12.68 1.72
N GLN A 209 10.81 -12.78 0.75
CA GLN A 209 10.42 -14.07 0.16
C GLN A 209 11.44 -14.58 -0.86
N VAL A 210 12.32 -13.72 -1.38
CA VAL A 210 13.38 -14.12 -2.30
C VAL A 210 14.42 -14.94 -1.52
N PRO A 211 14.85 -16.10 -2.04
CA PRO A 211 15.87 -16.91 -1.36
C PRO A 211 17.18 -16.15 -1.12
N GLY A 212 17.76 -16.30 0.06
CA GLY A 212 18.98 -15.60 0.47
C GLY A 212 20.14 -15.69 -0.54
N PRO A 213 20.49 -16.88 -1.08
CA PRO A 213 21.52 -16.98 -2.11
C PRO A 213 21.21 -16.26 -3.43
N VAL A 214 19.93 -16.10 -3.78
CA VAL A 214 19.51 -15.30 -4.94
C VAL A 214 19.74 -13.81 -4.66
N LEU A 215 19.38 -13.34 -3.46
CA LEU A 215 19.67 -11.96 -3.03
C LEU A 215 21.18 -11.69 -2.96
N GLN A 216 21.97 -12.63 -2.47
CA GLN A 216 23.42 -12.49 -2.43
C GLN A 216 24.00 -12.41 -3.84
N ALA A 217 23.56 -13.26 -4.77
CA ALA A 217 23.99 -13.18 -6.17
C ALA A 217 23.58 -11.85 -6.81
N PHE A 218 22.40 -11.32 -6.47
CA PHE A 218 21.94 -10.01 -6.94
C PHE A 218 22.90 -8.89 -6.51
N GLU A 219 23.25 -8.87 -5.23
CA GLU A 219 24.22 -7.93 -4.67
C GLU A 219 25.62 -8.10 -5.28
N ASP A 220 26.16 -9.32 -5.28
CA ASP A 220 27.51 -9.64 -5.77
C ASP A 220 27.71 -9.28 -7.24
N MET A 221 26.64 -9.42 -8.04
CA MET A 221 26.65 -9.07 -9.45
C MET A 221 26.42 -7.58 -9.71
N GLY A 222 26.21 -6.78 -8.66
CA GLY A 222 26.04 -5.32 -8.71
C GLY A 222 24.69 -4.89 -9.26
N TRP A 223 23.64 -5.65 -8.99
CA TRP A 223 22.28 -5.26 -9.35
C TRP A 223 21.66 -4.30 -8.33
N ILE A 224 20.67 -3.51 -8.76
CA ILE A 224 19.95 -2.57 -7.90
C ILE A 224 18.44 -2.77 -8.05
N TYR A 225 17.74 -2.88 -6.93
CA TYR A 225 16.28 -2.92 -6.87
C TYR A 225 15.73 -1.50 -6.72
N THR A 226 15.01 -1.02 -7.73
CA THR A 226 14.63 0.40 -7.87
C THR A 226 13.12 0.57 -7.89
N VAL A 227 12.57 1.34 -6.96
CA VAL A 227 11.16 1.78 -6.99
C VAL A 227 11.07 3.08 -7.78
N ASN A 228 10.59 3.03 -9.02
CA ASN A 228 10.58 4.17 -9.95
C ASN A 228 9.32 4.24 -10.81
N PHE A 229 8.36 5.07 -10.39
CA PHE A 229 7.07 5.20 -11.08
C PHE A 229 7.18 5.89 -12.45
N PRO A 230 7.92 7.01 -12.61
CA PRO A 230 8.04 7.67 -13.90
C PRO A 230 8.64 6.77 -14.99
N TYR A 231 9.66 5.98 -14.65
CA TYR A 231 10.31 5.06 -15.59
C TYR A 231 9.32 4.00 -16.11
N LEU A 232 8.60 3.34 -15.20
CA LEU A 232 7.64 2.29 -15.57
C LEU A 232 6.40 2.84 -16.28
N ALA A 233 5.97 4.05 -15.95
CA ALA A 233 4.92 4.74 -16.73
C ALA A 233 5.37 4.97 -18.18
N GLN A 234 6.61 5.44 -18.39
CA GLN A 234 7.17 5.61 -19.72
C GLN A 234 7.30 4.28 -20.47
N LEU A 235 7.73 3.22 -19.80
CA LEU A 235 7.84 1.88 -20.39
C LEU A 235 6.45 1.31 -20.75
N SER A 236 5.44 1.56 -19.92
CA SER A 236 4.05 1.19 -20.19
C SER A 236 3.52 1.89 -21.44
N GLU A 237 3.79 3.19 -21.60
CA GLU A 237 3.41 3.95 -22.79
C GLU A 237 4.09 3.43 -24.06
N GLN A 238 5.37 3.04 -23.97
CA GLN A 238 6.14 2.53 -25.11
C GLN A 238 5.70 1.13 -25.53
N SER A 239 5.40 0.26 -24.57
CA SER A 239 4.99 -1.13 -24.83
C SER A 239 3.50 -1.26 -25.17
N GLY A 240 2.67 -0.27 -24.81
CA GLY A 240 1.22 -0.34 -24.95
C GLY A 240 0.55 -1.29 -23.96
N ALA A 241 1.27 -1.75 -22.93
CA ALA A 241 0.80 -2.62 -21.87
C ALA A 241 1.11 -2.02 -20.49
N ASN A 242 0.32 -2.37 -19.48
CA ASN A 242 0.58 -1.91 -18.11
C ASN A 242 1.79 -2.67 -17.54
N CYS A 243 2.91 -1.98 -17.38
CA CYS A 243 4.17 -2.53 -16.89
C CYS A 243 4.39 -2.02 -15.47
N THR A 244 4.20 -2.89 -14.48
CA THR A 244 4.40 -2.56 -13.05
C THR A 244 5.72 -3.07 -12.49
N GLY A 245 6.44 -3.89 -13.26
CA GLY A 245 7.79 -4.36 -13.00
C GLY A 245 8.55 -4.52 -14.32
N ALA A 246 9.88 -4.35 -14.26
CA ALA A 246 10.76 -4.62 -15.40
C ALA A 246 12.18 -4.96 -14.96
N THR A 247 12.76 -6.00 -15.58
CA THR A 247 14.15 -6.41 -15.37
C THR A 247 15.02 -5.92 -16.54
N ASP A 248 15.90 -4.94 -16.26
CA ASP A 248 16.86 -4.41 -17.22
C ASP A 248 18.25 -5.02 -16.99
N TYR A 249 18.58 -6.02 -17.81
CA TYR A 249 19.87 -6.72 -17.77
C TYR A 249 21.07 -5.82 -18.10
N SER A 250 20.87 -4.79 -18.92
CA SER A 250 21.95 -3.91 -19.35
C SER A 250 22.34 -2.92 -18.26
N ALA A 251 21.34 -2.37 -17.57
CA ALA A 251 21.52 -1.50 -16.42
C ALA A 251 21.76 -2.27 -15.12
N LYS A 252 21.56 -3.60 -15.13
CA LYS A 252 21.53 -4.47 -13.94
C LYS A 252 20.56 -3.93 -12.90
N ARG A 253 19.32 -3.70 -13.32
CA ARG A 253 18.28 -3.12 -12.46
C ARG A 253 16.99 -3.89 -12.55
N ILE A 254 16.35 -4.09 -11.41
CA ILE A 254 14.93 -4.42 -11.32
C ILE A 254 14.21 -3.12 -11.01
N TYR A 255 13.23 -2.75 -11.83
CA TYR A 255 12.35 -1.61 -11.60
C TYR A 255 10.97 -2.10 -11.18
N VAL A 256 10.39 -1.46 -10.17
CA VAL A 256 9.01 -1.75 -9.74
C VAL A 256 8.24 -0.46 -9.45
N SER A 257 6.93 -0.49 -9.67
CA SER A 257 5.99 0.58 -9.29
C SER A 257 5.03 0.16 -8.19
N GLU A 258 4.98 -1.14 -7.91
CA GLU A 258 4.23 -1.75 -6.81
C GLU A 258 4.99 -2.97 -6.32
N ALA A 259 4.70 -3.47 -5.12
CA ALA A 259 5.44 -4.60 -4.54
C ALA A 259 5.13 -5.94 -5.25
N GLY A 260 3.94 -6.08 -5.84
CA GLY A 260 3.44 -7.29 -6.48
C GLY A 260 4.42 -8.01 -7.43
N PRO A 261 4.99 -7.34 -8.46
CA PRO A 261 5.87 -7.95 -9.45
C PRO A 261 7.25 -8.34 -8.92
N THR A 262 7.63 -7.96 -7.69
CA THR A 262 8.97 -8.21 -7.14
C THR A 262 9.47 -9.64 -7.36
N LEU A 263 8.69 -10.65 -6.98
CA LEU A 263 9.11 -12.04 -7.11
C LEU A 263 9.23 -12.46 -8.57
N HIS A 264 8.34 -11.96 -9.45
CA HIS A 264 8.37 -12.23 -10.87
C HIS A 264 9.65 -11.65 -11.50
N GLU A 265 10.00 -10.40 -11.19
CA GLU A 265 11.24 -9.79 -11.68
C GLU A 265 12.50 -10.50 -11.16
N PHE A 266 12.48 -10.97 -9.91
CA PHE A 266 13.55 -11.84 -9.41
C PHE A 266 13.61 -13.19 -10.14
N GLY A 267 12.49 -13.68 -10.67
CA GLY A 267 12.45 -14.84 -11.56
C GLY A 267 13.17 -14.59 -12.88
N HIS A 268 13.01 -13.41 -13.49
CA HIS A 268 13.80 -13.01 -14.65
C HIS A 268 15.29 -12.87 -14.35
N PHE A 269 15.64 -12.32 -13.17
CA PHE A 269 17.02 -12.28 -12.71
C PHE A 269 17.59 -13.69 -12.51
N LEU A 270 16.83 -14.60 -11.90
CA LEU A 270 17.23 -15.98 -11.68
C LEU A 270 17.46 -16.75 -12.99
N ASP A 271 16.55 -16.63 -13.96
CA ASP A 271 16.72 -17.22 -15.29
C ASP A 271 18.00 -16.70 -15.98
N TYR A 272 18.27 -15.40 -15.85
CA TYR A 272 19.46 -14.76 -16.38
C TYR A 272 20.77 -15.31 -15.78
N ILE A 273 20.84 -15.51 -14.46
CA ILE A 273 22.06 -16.01 -13.81
C ILE A 273 22.27 -17.51 -14.00
N LEU A 274 21.19 -18.29 -14.13
CA LEU A 274 21.30 -19.73 -14.38
C LEU A 274 21.84 -20.05 -15.78
N GLN A 275 21.58 -19.19 -16.77
CA GLN A 275 22.04 -19.33 -18.16
C GLN A 275 21.69 -20.69 -18.79
N ARG A 276 20.48 -21.21 -18.54
CA ARG A 276 19.99 -22.48 -19.09
C ARG A 276 18.78 -22.31 -20.02
N PRO A 277 18.88 -21.49 -21.08
CA PRO A 277 17.73 -21.14 -21.92
C PRO A 277 17.03 -22.36 -22.53
N SER A 278 17.79 -23.38 -22.96
CA SER A 278 17.21 -24.60 -23.53
C SER A 278 16.43 -25.41 -22.49
N GLU A 279 16.79 -25.36 -21.20
CA GLU A 279 16.03 -26.03 -20.15
C GLU A 279 14.70 -25.30 -19.92
N SER A 280 14.73 -23.97 -19.77
CA SER A 280 13.53 -23.13 -19.63
C SER A 280 12.59 -23.24 -20.84
N GLU A 281 13.12 -23.28 -22.07
CA GLU A 281 12.35 -23.49 -23.30
C GLU A 281 11.68 -24.87 -23.35
N ASN A 282 12.41 -25.94 -23.00
CA ASN A 282 11.85 -27.30 -22.98
C ASN A 282 10.73 -27.44 -21.95
N LEU A 283 10.87 -26.86 -20.76
CA LEU A 283 9.84 -26.86 -19.73
C LEU A 283 8.59 -26.12 -20.23
N PHE A 284 8.78 -24.94 -20.82
CA PHE A 284 7.70 -24.14 -21.40
C PHE A 284 6.92 -24.92 -22.48
N GLU A 285 7.61 -25.47 -23.48
CA GLU A 285 6.97 -26.19 -24.59
C GLU A 285 6.13 -27.38 -24.12
N ARG A 286 6.56 -28.04 -23.04
CA ARG A 286 5.90 -29.26 -22.53
C ARG A 286 4.76 -28.95 -21.57
N GLU A 287 4.88 -27.93 -20.74
CA GLU A 287 4.04 -27.77 -19.55
C GLU A 287 3.29 -26.44 -19.44
N ALA A 288 3.62 -25.42 -20.23
CA ALA A 288 2.99 -24.10 -20.12
C ALA A 288 1.47 -24.14 -20.32
N SER A 289 0.99 -24.93 -21.28
CA SER A 289 -0.46 -25.10 -21.51
C SER A 289 -1.19 -25.66 -20.29
N ALA A 290 -0.61 -26.65 -19.60
CA ALA A 290 -1.20 -27.21 -18.38
C ALA A 290 -1.12 -26.23 -17.19
N ALA A 291 -0.06 -25.42 -17.14
CA ALA A 291 0.13 -24.41 -16.12
C ALA A 291 -0.93 -23.30 -16.17
N SER A 292 -1.65 -23.10 -17.29
CA SER A 292 -2.75 -22.13 -17.40
C SER A 292 -3.88 -22.36 -16.41
N ALA A 293 -3.93 -23.55 -15.77
CA ALA A 293 -4.88 -23.86 -14.71
C ALA A 293 -4.64 -23.06 -13.42
N PHE A 294 -3.44 -22.50 -13.23
CA PHE A 294 -3.08 -21.74 -12.03
C PHE A 294 -2.17 -20.53 -12.27
N LEU A 295 -1.48 -20.46 -13.41
CA LEU A 295 -0.74 -19.28 -13.84
C LEU A 295 -1.59 -18.37 -14.73
N ARG A 296 -1.23 -17.09 -14.74
CA ARG A 296 -1.87 -16.07 -15.60
C ARG A 296 -1.55 -16.32 -17.07
N GLU A 297 -2.44 -15.90 -17.97
CA GLU A 297 -2.21 -15.99 -19.42
C GLU A 297 -0.90 -15.33 -19.87
N TYR A 298 -0.50 -14.24 -19.20
CA TYR A 298 0.74 -13.51 -19.48
C TYR A 298 1.99 -14.41 -19.37
N ALA A 299 2.01 -15.32 -18.39
CA ALA A 299 3.11 -16.28 -18.20
C ALA A 299 3.29 -17.23 -19.40
N LEU A 300 2.27 -17.37 -20.24
CA LEU A 300 2.26 -18.33 -21.35
C LEU A 300 2.75 -17.70 -22.66
N THR A 301 3.16 -16.44 -22.63
CA THR A 301 3.58 -15.70 -23.83
C THR A 301 4.95 -16.17 -24.34
N ASN A 302 5.86 -16.55 -23.45
CA ASN A 302 7.17 -17.13 -23.78
C ASN A 302 7.79 -17.85 -22.58
N SER A 303 8.91 -18.54 -22.81
CA SER A 303 9.60 -19.33 -21.78
C SER A 303 10.15 -18.52 -20.61
N ARG A 304 10.54 -17.25 -20.81
CA ARG A 304 11.05 -16.39 -19.74
C ARG A 304 9.96 -15.94 -18.79
N GLU A 305 8.81 -15.56 -19.34
CA GLU A 305 7.62 -15.19 -18.58
C GLU A 305 7.07 -16.38 -17.81
N TYR A 306 7.10 -17.56 -18.44
CA TYR A 306 6.73 -18.80 -17.79
C TYR A 306 7.63 -19.10 -16.60
N PHE A 307 8.95 -19.04 -16.79
CA PHE A 307 9.92 -19.28 -15.72
C PHE A 307 9.72 -18.29 -14.56
N ALA A 308 9.62 -17.00 -14.87
CA ALA A 308 9.49 -15.94 -13.88
C ALA A 308 8.20 -16.04 -13.06
N GLU A 309 7.07 -16.26 -13.73
CA GLU A 309 5.79 -16.45 -13.04
C GLU A 309 5.79 -17.74 -12.22
N TYR A 310 6.36 -18.83 -12.74
CA TYR A 310 6.44 -20.10 -12.03
C TYR A 310 7.30 -19.96 -10.76
N PHE A 311 8.45 -19.26 -10.84
CA PHE A 311 9.28 -18.96 -9.68
C PHE A 311 8.49 -18.19 -8.61
N ALA A 312 7.80 -17.12 -8.99
CA ALA A 312 6.98 -16.33 -8.08
C ALA A 312 5.85 -17.16 -7.44
N TYR A 313 5.19 -18.00 -8.25
CA TYR A 313 4.12 -18.88 -7.79
C TYR A 313 4.65 -19.96 -6.83
N TYR A 314 5.79 -20.57 -7.15
CA TYR A 314 6.43 -21.60 -6.32
C TYR A 314 6.78 -21.05 -4.94
N LEU A 315 7.46 -19.90 -4.86
CA LEU A 315 7.80 -19.28 -3.57
C LEU A 315 6.58 -18.93 -2.74
N THR A 316 5.50 -18.49 -3.39
CA THR A 316 4.27 -18.07 -2.71
C THR A 316 3.45 -19.25 -2.17
N HIS A 317 3.58 -20.45 -2.76
CA HIS A 317 2.66 -21.57 -2.48
C HIS A 317 3.33 -22.90 -2.14
N SER A 318 4.66 -22.94 -2.01
CA SER A 318 5.41 -24.18 -1.71
C SER A 318 5.09 -24.81 -0.36
N ASP A 319 4.47 -24.06 0.55
CA ASP A 319 3.98 -24.51 1.87
C ASP A 319 2.48 -24.89 1.85
N HIS A 320 1.78 -24.67 0.73
CA HIS A 320 0.36 -24.97 0.59
C HIS A 320 0.14 -26.31 -0.12
N GLU A 321 -0.22 -27.34 0.64
CA GLU A 321 -0.34 -28.74 0.17
C GLU A 321 -1.15 -28.90 -1.13
N GLU A 322 -2.33 -28.26 -1.20
CA GLU A 322 -3.18 -28.31 -2.41
C GLU A 322 -2.49 -27.72 -3.66
N LYS A 323 -1.76 -26.60 -3.50
CA LYS A 323 -1.08 -25.93 -4.60
C LYS A 323 0.15 -26.70 -5.05
N VAL A 324 0.88 -27.29 -4.10
CA VAL A 324 1.99 -28.20 -4.36
C VAL A 324 1.53 -29.41 -5.17
N GLU A 325 0.43 -30.03 -4.77
CA GLU A 325 -0.11 -31.18 -5.49
C GLU A 325 -0.59 -30.79 -6.90
N GLN A 326 -1.23 -29.62 -7.05
CA GLN A 326 -1.60 -29.09 -8.36
C GLN A 326 -0.38 -28.91 -9.28
N MET A 327 0.71 -28.29 -8.78
CA MET A 327 1.95 -28.12 -9.54
C MET A 327 2.58 -29.46 -9.93
N ARG A 328 2.65 -30.41 -9.00
CA ARG A 328 3.22 -31.74 -9.24
C ARG A 328 2.44 -32.54 -10.29
N GLN A 329 1.12 -32.42 -10.30
CA GLN A 329 0.26 -33.15 -11.23
C GLN A 329 0.26 -32.53 -12.64
N LEU A 330 0.16 -31.20 -12.73
CA LEU A 330 -0.03 -30.50 -14.01
C LEU A 330 1.29 -30.13 -14.69
N THR A 331 2.34 -29.89 -13.91
CA THR A 331 3.65 -29.43 -14.38
C THR A 331 4.76 -30.20 -13.67
N PRO A 332 4.78 -31.55 -13.75
CA PRO A 332 5.68 -32.40 -12.97
C PRO A 332 7.16 -32.08 -13.16
N GLU A 333 7.58 -31.70 -14.35
CA GLU A 333 8.99 -31.44 -14.67
C GLU A 333 9.42 -30.06 -14.18
N THR A 334 8.60 -29.04 -14.38
CA THR A 334 8.85 -27.69 -13.87
C THR A 334 8.82 -27.70 -12.35
N PHE A 335 7.88 -28.42 -11.74
CA PHE A 335 7.83 -28.59 -10.29
C PHE A 335 9.09 -29.30 -9.76
N ALA A 336 9.52 -30.39 -10.41
CA ALA A 336 10.73 -31.10 -10.03
C ALA A 336 11.99 -30.22 -10.17
N TYR A 337 12.04 -29.39 -11.22
CA TYR A 337 13.12 -28.44 -11.45
C TYR A 337 13.24 -27.41 -10.31
N PHE A 338 12.16 -26.69 -9.99
CA PHE A 338 12.17 -25.72 -8.89
C PHE A 338 12.35 -26.37 -7.52
N SER A 339 11.84 -27.58 -7.33
CA SER A 339 12.09 -28.36 -6.11
C SER A 339 13.56 -28.72 -5.96
N ALA A 340 14.24 -29.14 -7.03
CA ALA A 340 15.67 -29.40 -7.00
C ALA A 340 16.49 -28.14 -6.68
N LEU A 341 16.11 -26.98 -7.24
CA LEU A 341 16.72 -25.70 -6.88
C LEU A 341 16.52 -25.36 -5.41
N SER A 342 15.30 -25.52 -4.90
CA SER A 342 14.94 -25.27 -3.50
C SER A 342 15.68 -26.20 -2.54
N GLU A 343 15.74 -27.50 -2.85
CA GLU A 343 16.48 -28.52 -2.09
C GLU A 343 17.99 -28.27 -2.08
N ALA A 344 18.53 -27.74 -3.18
CA ALA A 344 19.92 -27.26 -3.25
C ALA A 344 20.14 -25.94 -2.51
N GLY A 345 19.12 -25.40 -1.84
CA GLY A 345 19.16 -24.14 -1.10
C GLY A 345 19.25 -22.92 -2.00
N TRP A 346 18.82 -23.02 -3.26
CA TRP A 346 18.98 -21.97 -4.28
C TRP A 346 20.44 -21.56 -4.51
N ASN A 347 21.39 -22.45 -4.20
CA ASN A 347 22.80 -22.19 -4.43
C ASN A 347 23.07 -22.05 -5.93
N ILE A 348 23.23 -20.81 -6.37
CA ILE A 348 23.65 -20.47 -7.73
C ILE A 348 25.17 -20.57 -7.77
N GLN A 349 25.71 -21.80 -7.73
CA GLN A 349 27.12 -21.99 -8.05
C GLN A 349 27.29 -21.78 -9.56
N ALA A 350 28.05 -20.74 -9.90
CA ALA A 350 28.52 -20.46 -11.25
C ALA A 350 29.50 -21.53 -11.76
#